data_AF-A0A8H6K3R7-F1
#
_entry.id   AF-A0A8H6K3R7-F1
#
_cell.length_a   1.000
_cell.length_b   1.000
_cell.length_c   1.000
_cell.angle_alpha   90.00
_cell.angle_beta   90.00
_cell.angle_gamma   90.00
#
_symmetry.space_group_name_H-M   'P 1'
#
loop_
_entity.id
_entity.type
_entity.pdbx_description
1 polymer ?
#
loop_
_entity_poly.entity_id
_entity_poly.type
_entity_poly.pdbx_seq_one_letter_code
_entity_poly.pdbx_strand_id
1 'polypeptide(L)'
;MTVLRILTPAERQRLGNLQLCLNEPEPVLICRPCGYALKPFGEQVGHHLVEKHDVPKSKRRGINSLIKSIGLADPNDIPLRPDGLPLHEALLKVRGYACRHCNYRTASLDLAGRHISSVHGFKQSRKADGWQRDYVLGGVLLQSWSQNGSRGCWIAQPPTQVLPSHPDGLTPSADDPPHDSWSTFCVGEVGRHGLTSGPRRLSATLLSGHSC
;
A
#
# COMPACT_ATOMS: atom_id res chain seq x y z
N MET A 1 10.28 -22.31 22.65
CA MET A 1 9.89 -22.21 21.22
C MET A 1 8.47 -22.75 21.12
N THR A 2 7.48 -21.88 20.91
CA THR A 2 6.09 -22.35 20.74
C THR A 2 5.99 -23.01 19.37
N VAL A 3 5.76 -24.32 19.35
CA VAL A 3 5.54 -25.05 18.11
C VAL A 3 4.12 -24.72 17.62
N LEU A 4 4.01 -24.17 16.41
CA LEU A 4 2.71 -23.94 15.79
C LEU A 4 2.06 -25.27 15.47
N ARG A 5 0.77 -25.38 15.76
CA ARG A 5 0.01 -26.55 15.33
C ARG A 5 -0.23 -26.49 13.83
N ILE A 6 0.09 -27.59 13.16
CA ILE A 6 -0.21 -27.78 11.75
C ILE A 6 -1.73 -27.90 11.56
N LEU A 7 -2.28 -27.07 10.68
CA LEU A 7 -3.69 -27.11 10.31
C LEU A 7 -3.96 -28.24 9.32
N THR A 8 -5.05 -28.97 9.57
CA THR A 8 -5.61 -29.94 8.60
C THR A 8 -6.12 -29.22 7.35
N PRO A 9 -6.24 -29.91 6.19
CA PRO A 9 -6.80 -29.31 4.98
C PRO A 9 -8.20 -28.73 5.18
N ALA A 10 -9.05 -29.40 5.98
CA ALA A 10 -10.39 -28.93 6.31
C ALA A 10 -10.37 -27.64 7.14
N GLU A 11 -9.44 -27.51 8.09
CA GLU A 11 -9.25 -26.28 8.87
C GLU A 11 -8.73 -25.13 7.99
N ARG A 12 -7.76 -25.40 7.10
CA ARG A 12 -7.26 -24.40 6.13
C ARG A 12 -8.37 -23.93 5.19
N GLN A 13 -9.16 -24.86 4.66
CA GLN A 13 -10.32 -24.54 3.81
C GLN A 13 -11.36 -23.72 4.57
N ARG A 14 -11.61 -24.06 5.83
CA ARG A 14 -12.52 -23.32 6.70
C ARG A 14 -12.07 -21.88 6.91
N LEU A 15 -10.78 -21.62 7.11
CA LEU A 15 -10.23 -20.26 7.16
C LEU A 15 -10.44 -19.54 5.82
N GLY A 16 -10.14 -20.21 4.70
CA GLY A 16 -10.35 -19.68 3.35
C GLY A 16 -11.79 -19.26 3.07
N ASN A 17 -12.78 -20.05 3.52
CA ASN A 17 -14.21 -19.73 3.40
C ASN A 17 -14.62 -18.48 4.18
N LEU A 18 -13.82 -18.08 5.18
CA LEU A 18 -13.99 -16.84 5.96
C LEU A 18 -13.09 -15.71 5.45
N GLN A 19 -12.42 -15.89 4.30
CA GLN A 19 -11.44 -14.96 3.76
C GLN A 19 -10.27 -14.68 4.71
N LEU A 20 -9.95 -15.67 5.54
CA LEU A 20 -8.78 -15.66 6.42
C LEU A 20 -7.69 -16.55 5.81
N CYS A 21 -6.44 -16.12 5.89
CA CYS A 21 -5.30 -16.96 5.53
C CYS A 21 -4.23 -16.93 6.62
N LEU A 22 -3.70 -18.11 6.93
CA LEU A 22 -2.49 -18.23 7.73
C LEU A 22 -1.30 -17.99 6.79
N ASN A 23 -0.46 -17.02 7.11
CA ASN A 23 0.79 -16.79 6.38
C ASN A 23 1.89 -17.75 6.84
N GLU A 24 2.76 -18.12 5.90
CA GLU A 24 4.00 -18.86 6.14
C GLU A 24 5.10 -18.15 5.29
N PRO A 25 6.31 -17.91 5.82
CA PRO A 25 6.84 -18.42 7.09
C PRO A 25 6.46 -17.60 8.33
N GLU A 26 6.06 -16.32 8.20
CA GLU A 26 5.68 -15.51 9.36
C GLU A 26 4.26 -15.85 9.83
N PRO A 27 4.08 -16.47 11.01
CA PRO A 27 2.83 -17.12 11.37
C PRO A 27 1.79 -16.13 11.91
N VAL A 28 1.21 -15.36 10.98
CA VAL A 28 0.13 -14.40 11.25
C VAL A 28 -1.15 -14.81 10.56
N LEU A 29 -2.29 -14.50 11.19
CA LEU A 29 -3.60 -14.66 10.57
C LEU A 29 -3.98 -13.39 9.85
N ILE A 30 -4.08 -13.43 8.52
CA ILE A 30 -4.42 -12.26 7.70
C ILE A 30 -5.90 -12.31 7.31
N CYS A 31 -6.56 -11.17 7.45
CA CYS A 31 -7.88 -10.95 6.89
C CYS A 31 -7.74 -10.38 5.47
N ARG A 32 -8.04 -11.18 4.44
CA ARG A 32 -7.83 -10.80 3.04
C ARG A 32 -8.61 -9.56 2.60
N PRO A 33 -9.90 -9.38 2.97
CA PRO A 33 -10.64 -8.19 2.56
C PRO A 33 -10.12 -6.91 3.23
N CYS A 34 -9.59 -7.03 4.45
CA CYS A 34 -9.01 -5.91 5.18
C CYS A 34 -7.56 -5.62 4.79
N GLY A 35 -6.81 -6.64 4.35
CA GLY A 35 -5.42 -6.50 3.94
C GLY A 35 -4.44 -6.32 5.09
N TYR A 36 -4.75 -6.81 6.30
CA TYR A 36 -3.84 -6.76 7.45
C TYR A 36 -4.01 -8.00 8.35
N ALA A 37 -3.00 -8.23 9.18
CA ALA A 37 -2.97 -9.32 10.16
C ALA A 37 -3.83 -9.00 11.39
N LEU A 38 -4.61 -9.98 11.81
CA LEU A 38 -5.44 -9.94 13.00
C LEU A 38 -4.65 -10.42 14.21
N LYS A 39 -4.94 -9.82 15.36
CA LYS A 39 -4.42 -10.29 16.63
C LYS A 39 -5.10 -11.61 17.01
N PRO A 40 -4.35 -12.69 17.28
CA PRO A 40 -4.94 -13.96 17.71
C PRO A 40 -5.52 -13.87 19.13
N PHE A 41 -4.96 -12.98 19.96
CA PHE A 41 -5.41 -12.67 21.31
C PHE A 41 -5.75 -11.17 21.37
N GLY A 42 -7.02 -10.80 21.42
CA GLY A 42 -7.46 -9.40 21.33
C GLY A 42 -8.87 -9.27 20.78
N GLU A 43 -9.12 -8.28 19.90
CA GLU A 43 -10.33 -8.15 19.08
C GLU A 43 -10.65 -9.54 18.51
N GLN A 44 -11.62 -10.22 19.12
CA GLN A 44 -11.84 -11.63 18.85
C GLN A 44 -12.00 -11.78 17.33
N VAL A 45 -11.26 -12.67 16.67
CA VAL A 45 -11.36 -12.84 15.20
C VAL A 45 -12.84 -12.99 14.80
N GLY A 46 -13.62 -13.72 15.60
CA GLY A 46 -15.06 -13.80 15.42
C GLY A 46 -15.85 -12.49 15.58
N HIS A 47 -15.37 -11.50 16.34
CA HIS A 47 -15.93 -10.15 16.44
C HIS A 47 -15.55 -9.30 15.21
N HIS A 48 -14.27 -9.30 14.82
CA HIS A 48 -13.81 -8.64 13.60
C HIS A 48 -14.63 -9.07 12.38
N LEU A 49 -14.85 -10.39 12.23
CA LEU A 49 -15.67 -10.95 11.15
C LEU A 49 -17.12 -10.47 11.17
N VAL A 50 -17.69 -10.14 12.33
CA VAL A 50 -19.04 -9.55 12.41
C VAL A 50 -19.00 -8.09 12.04
N GLU A 51 -18.17 -7.30 12.70
CA GLU A 51 -18.17 -5.84 12.55
C GLU A 51 -17.71 -5.38 11.17
N LYS A 52 -16.73 -6.06 10.58
CA LYS A 52 -16.13 -5.65 9.30
C LYS A 52 -16.73 -6.37 8.10
N HIS A 53 -17.31 -7.55 8.29
CA HIS A 53 -17.71 -8.43 7.19
C HIS A 53 -19.09 -9.09 7.35
N ASP A 54 -19.84 -8.74 8.40
CA ASP A 54 -21.19 -9.26 8.67
C ASP A 54 -21.31 -10.80 8.60
N VAL A 55 -20.28 -11.51 9.09
CA VAL A 55 -20.27 -12.97 9.03
C VAL A 55 -21.25 -13.56 10.04
N PRO A 56 -22.22 -14.39 9.62
CA PRO A 56 -23.23 -14.95 10.50
C PRO A 56 -22.61 -15.92 11.52
N LYS A 57 -23.26 -16.04 12.69
CA LYS A 57 -22.82 -16.88 13.82
C LYS A 57 -22.55 -18.33 13.42
N SER A 58 -23.36 -18.91 12.54
CA SER A 58 -23.21 -20.30 12.07
C SER A 58 -21.86 -20.54 11.39
N LYS A 59 -21.39 -19.62 10.55
CA LYS A 59 -20.12 -19.73 9.81
C LYS A 59 -18.90 -19.52 10.70
N ARG A 60 -18.97 -18.60 11.67
CA ARG A 60 -17.85 -18.25 12.56
C ARG A 60 -17.79 -19.08 13.86
N ARG A 61 -18.77 -19.95 14.14
CA ARG A 61 -18.87 -20.72 15.40
C ARG A 61 -17.60 -21.53 15.67
N GLY A 62 -16.86 -21.23 16.74
CA GLY A 62 -15.65 -21.96 17.12
C GLY A 62 -14.37 -21.50 16.40
N ILE A 63 -14.41 -20.41 15.63
CA ILE A 63 -13.21 -19.84 14.99
C ILE A 63 -12.16 -19.43 16.02
N ASN A 64 -12.57 -18.76 17.11
CA ASN A 64 -11.64 -18.31 18.15
C ASN A 64 -10.94 -19.50 18.83
N SER A 65 -11.63 -20.62 19.04
CA SER A 65 -11.04 -21.83 19.62
C SER A 65 -10.01 -22.45 18.66
N LEU A 66 -10.33 -22.48 17.35
CA LEU A 66 -9.38 -22.92 16.33
C LEU A 66 -8.13 -22.03 16.33
N ILE A 67 -8.28 -20.70 16.25
CA ILE A 67 -7.13 -19.77 16.24
C ILE A 67 -6.26 -19.90 17.49
N LYS A 68 -6.87 -20.01 18.68
CA LYS A 68 -6.14 -20.26 19.93
C LYS A 68 -5.34 -21.56 19.89
N SER A 69 -5.89 -22.62 19.29
CA SER A 69 -5.21 -23.92 19.19
C SER A 69 -4.01 -23.93 18.24
N ILE A 70 -3.89 -22.95 17.35
CA ILE A 70 -2.76 -22.83 16.41
C ILE A 70 -1.51 -22.28 17.14
N GLY A 71 -1.71 -21.41 18.14
CA GLY A 71 -0.62 -20.80 18.91
C GLY A 71 0.09 -19.64 18.20
N LEU A 72 -0.64 -18.85 17.41
CA LEU A 72 -0.10 -17.70 16.67
C LEU A 72 0.42 -16.60 17.61
N ALA A 73 1.50 -15.92 17.22
CA ALA A 73 2.00 -14.75 17.92
C ALA A 73 1.21 -13.48 17.56
N ASP A 74 1.32 -12.41 18.35
CA ASP A 74 0.76 -11.11 17.98
C ASP A 74 1.50 -10.58 16.74
N PRO A 75 0.80 -10.08 15.71
CA PRO A 75 1.44 -9.54 14.51
C PRO A 75 2.42 -8.39 14.76
N ASN A 76 2.33 -7.73 15.92
CA ASN A 76 3.26 -6.67 16.33
C ASN A 76 4.60 -7.22 16.84
N ASP A 77 4.63 -8.49 17.26
CA ASP A 77 5.84 -9.17 17.74
C ASP A 77 6.57 -9.92 16.60
N ILE A 78 5.92 -9.99 15.43
CA ILE A 78 6.47 -10.61 14.24
C ILE A 78 7.38 -9.61 13.51
N PRO A 79 8.61 -10.00 13.14
CA PRO A 79 9.49 -9.16 12.35
C PRO A 79 8.85 -8.67 11.05
N LEU A 80 9.18 -7.45 10.64
CA LEU A 80 8.81 -6.96 9.31
C LEU A 80 9.49 -7.83 8.25
N ARG A 81 8.80 -8.01 7.12
CA ARG A 81 9.42 -8.67 5.98
C ARG A 81 10.58 -7.81 5.45
N PRO A 82 11.65 -8.43 4.92
CA PRO A 82 12.71 -7.70 4.24
C PRO A 82 12.18 -6.84 3.09
N ASP A 83 12.79 -5.67 2.90
CA ASP A 83 12.56 -4.84 1.73
C ASP A 83 12.98 -5.59 0.45
N GLY A 84 12.29 -5.32 -0.65
CA GLY A 84 12.59 -5.92 -1.95
C GLY A 84 11.88 -7.25 -2.20
N LEU A 85 11.20 -7.84 -1.22
CA LEU A 85 10.40 -9.04 -1.46
C LEU A 85 9.16 -8.74 -2.32
N PRO A 86 8.65 -9.74 -3.07
CA PRO A 86 7.40 -9.60 -3.79
C PRO A 86 6.24 -9.18 -2.88
N LEU A 87 5.31 -8.42 -3.46
CA LEU A 87 4.03 -8.08 -2.82
C LEU A 87 3.39 -9.32 -2.20
N HIS A 88 3.06 -9.19 -0.92
CA HIS A 88 2.26 -10.18 -0.24
C HIS A 88 0.81 -10.11 -0.76
N GLU A 89 0.31 -11.22 -1.31
CA GLU A 89 -0.99 -11.29 -1.99
C GLU A 89 -2.18 -10.87 -1.12
N ALA A 90 -2.15 -11.22 0.17
CA ALA A 90 -3.25 -10.98 1.10
C ALA A 90 -3.17 -9.64 1.86
N LEU A 91 -2.12 -8.84 1.67
CA LEU A 91 -1.93 -7.58 2.42
C LEU A 91 -2.22 -6.37 1.55
N LEU A 92 -2.74 -5.32 2.19
CA LEU A 92 -3.02 -4.04 1.56
C LEU A 92 -1.72 -3.43 1.04
N LYS A 93 -1.74 -3.04 -0.23
CA LYS A 93 -0.69 -2.28 -0.88
C LYS A 93 -1.00 -0.78 -0.79
N VAL A 94 -0.06 -0.01 -0.24
CA VAL A 94 -0.18 1.44 -0.14
C VAL A 94 0.98 2.08 -0.91
N ARG A 95 0.67 3.03 -1.81
CA ARG A 95 1.72 3.86 -2.41
C ARG A 95 2.22 4.86 -1.38
N GLY A 96 3.52 5.01 -1.26
CA GLY A 96 4.10 5.89 -0.26
C GLY A 96 5.46 6.44 -0.63
N TYR A 97 6.18 6.82 0.41
CA TYR A 97 7.43 7.55 0.38
C TYR A 97 8.39 6.90 1.38
N ALA A 98 9.64 6.70 0.98
CA ALA A 98 10.71 6.24 1.85
C ALA A 98 11.84 7.28 1.89
N CYS A 99 12.45 7.45 3.05
CA CYS A 99 13.65 8.26 3.17
C CYS A 99 14.82 7.51 2.51
N ARG A 100 15.67 8.24 1.77
CA ARG A 100 16.88 7.67 1.14
C ARG A 100 18.05 7.52 2.13
N HIS A 101 17.98 8.16 3.29
CA HIS A 101 19.08 8.24 4.26
C HIS A 101 18.85 7.40 5.52
N CYS A 102 17.63 6.92 5.76
CA CYS A 102 17.31 6.05 6.89
C CYS A 102 16.07 5.20 6.60
N ASN A 103 15.71 4.31 7.53
CA ASN A 103 14.60 3.36 7.39
C ASN A 103 13.19 3.97 7.54
N TYR A 104 13.07 5.31 7.58
CA TYR A 104 11.79 5.99 7.70
C TYR A 104 10.97 5.89 6.42
N ARG A 105 9.66 5.66 6.59
CA ARG A 105 8.72 5.44 5.49
C ARG A 105 7.30 5.76 5.93
N THR A 106 6.49 6.23 4.99
CA THR A 106 5.14 6.72 5.26
C THR A 106 4.31 6.77 3.98
N ALA A 107 2.98 6.71 4.12
CA ALA A 107 2.06 6.94 3.01
C ALA A 107 1.88 8.43 2.67
N SER A 108 2.32 9.35 3.54
CA SER A 108 2.09 10.79 3.41
C SER A 108 3.36 11.55 3.06
N LEU A 109 3.32 12.33 1.98
CA LEU A 109 4.44 13.19 1.57
C LEU A 109 4.76 14.25 2.62
N ASP A 110 3.75 14.85 3.25
CA ASP A 110 3.93 15.82 4.33
C ASP A 110 4.68 15.23 5.53
N LEU A 111 4.36 13.98 5.91
CA LEU A 111 5.09 13.28 6.96
C LEU A 111 6.54 13.01 6.56
N ALA A 112 6.79 12.63 5.30
CA ALA A 112 8.14 12.42 4.79
C ALA A 112 8.96 13.73 4.79
N GLY A 113 8.35 14.85 4.34
CA GLY A 113 8.98 16.17 4.36
C GLY A 113 9.33 16.63 5.77
N ARG A 114 8.39 16.49 6.72
CA ARG A 114 8.64 16.81 8.13
C ARG A 114 9.77 15.99 8.72
N HIS A 115 9.79 14.68 8.45
CA HIS A 115 10.85 13.79 8.90
C HIS A 115 12.23 14.25 8.39
N ILE A 116 12.34 14.58 7.09
CA ILE A 116 13.62 15.03 6.51
C ILE A 116 14.10 16.33 7.16
N SER A 117 13.20 17.29 7.33
CA SER A 117 13.55 18.55 7.98
C SER A 117 13.97 18.37 9.44
N SER A 118 13.29 17.51 10.19
CA SER A 118 13.55 17.33 11.63
C SER A 118 14.74 16.41 11.93
N VAL A 119 14.93 15.33 11.17
CA VAL A 119 15.94 14.29 11.45
C VAL A 119 17.22 14.53 10.66
N HIS A 120 17.11 14.97 9.42
CA HIS A 120 18.27 15.19 8.54
C HIS A 120 18.68 16.66 8.44
N GLY A 121 18.06 17.53 9.24
CA GLY A 121 18.46 18.94 9.38
C GLY A 121 18.28 19.77 8.12
N PHE A 122 17.52 19.29 7.13
CA PHE A 122 17.24 20.04 5.92
C PHE A 122 16.26 21.16 6.24
N LYS A 123 16.82 22.33 6.55
CA LYS A 123 16.07 23.58 6.56
C LYS A 123 15.57 23.76 5.15
N GLN A 124 14.25 23.87 5.02
CA GLN A 124 13.51 24.14 3.79
C GLN A 124 14.02 25.45 3.18
N SER A 125 15.21 25.43 2.59
CA SER A 125 15.82 26.53 1.87
C SER A 125 15.13 26.58 0.52
N ARG A 126 13.91 27.11 0.61
CA ARG A 126 13.03 27.67 -0.40
C ARG A 126 13.51 27.41 -1.84
N LYS A 127 12.74 26.58 -2.55
CA LYS A 127 12.55 26.60 -4.03
C LYS A 127 13.59 25.93 -4.93
N ALA A 128 14.47 25.06 -4.43
CA ALA A 128 15.10 24.10 -5.34
C ALA A 128 14.04 23.06 -5.76
N ASP A 129 13.51 23.19 -6.98
CA ASP A 129 12.89 22.07 -7.70
C ASP A 129 13.81 20.85 -7.55
N GLY A 130 13.26 19.73 -7.09
CA GLY A 130 13.99 18.46 -7.07
C GLY A 130 14.54 17.99 -5.72
N TRP A 131 14.60 18.82 -4.66
CA TRP A 131 15.14 18.35 -3.36
C TRP A 131 14.37 17.12 -2.83
N GLN A 132 13.07 17.03 -3.09
CA GLN A 132 12.28 15.87 -2.73
C GLN A 132 12.78 14.60 -3.42
N ARG A 133 13.26 14.68 -4.66
CA ARG A 133 13.79 13.51 -5.40
C ARG A 133 15.10 13.01 -4.80
N ASP A 134 15.89 13.91 -4.21
CA ASP A 134 17.21 13.58 -3.66
C ASP A 134 17.12 12.93 -2.27
N TYR A 135 16.07 13.26 -1.49
CA TYR A 135 15.91 12.77 -0.12
C TYR A 135 14.77 11.77 0.06
N VAL A 136 13.75 11.83 -0.80
CA VAL A 136 12.58 10.95 -0.78
C VAL A 136 12.60 10.04 -2.00
N LEU A 137 12.45 8.75 -1.77
CA LEU A 137 12.04 7.80 -2.79
C LEU A 137 10.51 7.72 -2.79
N GLY A 138 9.89 8.39 -3.77
CA GLY A 138 8.44 8.40 -3.95
C GLY A 138 7.94 7.21 -4.78
N GLY A 139 6.65 6.89 -4.63
CA GLY A 139 5.99 5.86 -5.43
C GLY A 139 6.32 4.43 -5.01
N VAL A 140 7.01 4.25 -3.88
CA VAL A 140 7.30 2.93 -3.31
C VAL A 140 6.00 2.23 -2.90
N LEU A 141 6.03 0.89 -2.90
CA LEU A 141 4.90 0.07 -2.50
C LEU A 141 5.12 -0.40 -1.07
N LEU A 142 4.35 0.14 -0.14
CA LEU A 142 4.42 -0.18 1.28
C LEU A 142 3.38 -1.25 1.63
N GLN A 143 3.80 -2.21 2.46
CA GLN A 143 2.93 -3.18 3.12
C GLN A 143 3.30 -3.29 4.59
N SER A 144 2.33 -3.66 5.43
CA SER A 144 2.52 -3.83 6.87
C SER A 144 1.70 -5.01 7.39
N TRP A 145 2.13 -5.58 8.51
CA TRP A 145 1.32 -6.56 9.23
C TRP A 145 0.12 -5.91 9.90
N SER A 146 0.31 -4.73 10.51
CA SER A 146 -0.74 -4.03 11.25
C SER A 146 -1.51 -3.06 10.37
N GLN A 147 -2.74 -2.75 10.82
CA GLN A 147 -3.52 -1.66 10.24
C GLN A 147 -2.72 -0.34 10.31
N ASN A 148 -2.74 0.42 9.22
CA ASN A 148 -2.08 1.72 9.05
C ASN A 148 -0.56 1.73 9.29
N GLY A 149 0.10 0.57 9.34
CA GLY A 149 1.56 0.50 9.51
C GLY A 149 2.06 1.08 10.83
N SER A 150 1.26 1.03 11.89
CA SER A 150 1.62 1.57 13.22
C SER A 150 2.89 0.95 13.83
N ARG A 151 3.26 -0.26 13.40
CA ARG A 151 4.52 -0.94 13.76
C ARG A 151 5.58 -0.92 12.66
N GLY A 152 5.40 -0.05 11.67
CA GLY A 152 6.24 0.04 10.49
C GLY A 152 5.67 -0.73 9.30
N CYS A 153 6.35 -0.56 8.18
CA CYS A 153 6.07 -1.21 6.91
C CYS A 153 7.39 -1.61 6.25
N TRP A 154 7.29 -2.42 5.20
CA TRP A 154 8.40 -2.74 4.30
C TRP A 154 8.06 -2.30 2.87
N ILE A 155 9.07 -2.14 2.04
CA ILE A 155 8.96 -1.83 0.62
C ILE A 155 8.89 -3.15 -0.15
N ALA A 156 7.74 -3.42 -0.75
CA ALA A 156 7.55 -4.56 -1.63
C ALA A 156 7.94 -4.23 -3.07
N GLN A 157 8.42 -5.24 -3.81
CA GLN A 157 8.63 -5.12 -5.25
C GLN A 157 7.30 -5.25 -6.00
N PRO A 158 7.07 -4.43 -7.04
CA PRO A 158 6.03 -4.72 -8.01
C PRO A 158 6.31 -6.07 -8.67
N PRO A 159 5.28 -6.80 -9.13
CA PRO A 159 5.52 -7.98 -9.96
C PRO A 159 6.41 -7.54 -11.12
N THR A 160 7.52 -8.25 -11.34
CA THR A 160 8.37 -8.06 -12.51
C THR A 160 7.47 -8.16 -13.72
N GLN A 161 7.22 -7.03 -14.38
CA GLN A 161 6.65 -7.09 -15.71
C GLN A 161 7.74 -7.70 -16.57
N VAL A 162 7.60 -8.99 -16.87
CA VAL A 162 8.34 -9.58 -17.98
C VAL A 162 7.77 -8.87 -19.20
N LEU A 163 8.44 -7.79 -19.61
CA LEU A 163 8.17 -7.17 -20.90
C LEU A 163 8.33 -8.30 -21.92
N PRO A 164 7.31 -8.63 -22.72
CA PRO A 164 7.48 -9.65 -23.75
C PRO A 164 8.66 -9.22 -24.60
N SER A 165 9.72 -10.04 -24.57
CA SER A 165 10.84 -9.90 -25.47
C SER A 165 10.24 -9.89 -26.87
N HIS A 166 10.19 -8.71 -27.49
CA HIS A 166 9.92 -8.62 -28.91
C HIS A 166 10.94 -9.56 -29.58
N PRO A 167 10.53 -10.54 -30.40
CA PRO A 167 11.48 -11.23 -31.24
C PRO A 167 12.01 -10.20 -32.24
N ASP A 168 13.19 -9.66 -31.96
CA ASP A 168 14.02 -9.01 -32.96
C ASP A 168 14.33 -10.05 -34.04
N GLY A 169 13.61 -9.92 -35.14
CA GLY A 169 13.63 -10.89 -36.23
C GLY A 169 13.00 -10.34 -37.50
N LEU A 170 13.20 -9.06 -37.81
CA LEU A 170 13.08 -8.58 -39.19
C LEU A 170 14.43 -8.06 -39.66
N THR A 171 15.09 -8.89 -40.44
CA THR A 171 16.12 -8.51 -41.41
C THR A 171 15.62 -7.37 -42.30
N PRO A 172 16.43 -6.34 -42.61
CA PRO A 172 16.08 -5.35 -43.62
C PRO A 172 16.22 -5.99 -45.00
N SER A 173 15.09 -6.33 -45.63
CA SER A 173 15.07 -6.55 -47.08
C SER A 173 15.00 -5.20 -47.78
N ALA A 174 15.94 -5.01 -48.70
CA ALA A 174 15.97 -3.92 -49.65
C ALA A 174 14.72 -3.91 -50.54
N ASP A 175 14.51 -2.76 -51.18
CA ASP A 175 13.52 -2.46 -52.23
C ASP A 175 12.15 -1.94 -51.76
N ASP A 176 12.08 -0.62 -51.47
CA ASP A 176 11.06 0.27 -52.05
C ASP A 176 11.51 1.76 -51.95
N PRO A 177 11.29 2.61 -52.97
CA PRO A 177 11.81 3.98 -53.08
C PRO A 177 10.95 5.02 -52.34
N PRO A 178 11.43 6.27 -52.17
CA PRO A 178 10.75 7.27 -51.36
C PRO A 178 9.63 7.93 -52.17
N HIS A 179 8.40 7.88 -51.65
CA HIS A 179 7.34 8.79 -52.09
C HIS A 179 7.04 9.81 -50.98
N ASP A 180 7.37 11.05 -51.31
CA ASP A 180 6.93 12.30 -50.71
C ASP A 180 5.42 12.35 -50.40
N SER A 181 5.06 13.27 -49.49
CA SER A 181 3.72 13.91 -49.33
C SER A 181 3.07 13.69 -47.96
N TRP A 182 3.30 14.62 -47.03
CA TRP A 182 2.38 15.75 -46.81
C TRP A 182 3.01 16.71 -45.79
N SER A 183 3.27 17.94 -46.22
CA SER A 183 3.53 19.07 -45.33
C SER A 183 2.20 19.66 -44.85
N THR A 184 2.21 20.23 -43.63
CA THR A 184 1.53 21.50 -43.32
C THR A 184 0.21 21.46 -42.51
N PHE A 185 0.35 21.98 -41.27
CA PHE A 185 -0.53 22.85 -40.46
C PHE A 185 -1.88 22.29 -39.95
N CYS A 186 -2.30 22.53 -38.71
CA CYS A 186 -2.59 23.88 -38.19
C CYS A 186 -2.18 24.12 -36.72
N VAL A 187 -1.48 25.25 -36.55
CA VAL A 187 -1.50 26.09 -35.36
C VAL A 187 -2.91 26.70 -35.24
N GLY A 188 -3.48 26.69 -34.04
CA GLY A 188 -4.70 27.43 -33.70
C GLY A 188 -4.44 28.30 -32.48
N GLU A 189 -4.18 29.58 -32.73
CA GLU A 189 -3.96 30.63 -31.74
C GLU A 189 -5.22 30.95 -30.90
N VAL A 190 -4.92 31.33 -29.65
CA VAL A 190 -5.48 32.45 -28.87
C VAL A 190 -6.80 33.07 -29.36
N GLY A 191 -7.83 32.93 -28.52
CA GLY A 191 -8.98 33.82 -28.46
C GLY A 191 -9.24 34.24 -27.01
N ARG A 192 -8.94 35.49 -26.68
CA ARG A 192 -8.98 36.09 -25.33
C ARG A 192 -10.13 37.10 -25.28
N HIS A 193 -11.28 36.75 -24.70
CA HIS A 193 -12.30 37.68 -24.17
C HIS A 193 -13.03 36.89 -23.06
N GLY A 194 -13.01 37.22 -21.76
CA GLY A 194 -13.29 38.50 -21.13
C GLY A 194 -14.76 38.48 -20.66
N LEU A 195 -15.00 38.38 -19.34
CA LEU A 195 -16.01 39.11 -18.55
C LEU A 195 -16.37 38.39 -17.23
N THR A 196 -15.96 39.03 -16.13
CA THR A 196 -16.70 39.34 -14.89
C THR A 196 -17.77 38.39 -14.36
N SER A 197 -17.58 37.87 -13.14
CA SER A 197 -18.48 38.09 -11.99
C SER A 197 -17.97 37.32 -10.75
N GLY A 198 -17.84 38.03 -9.63
CA GLY A 198 -17.39 37.51 -8.33
C GLY A 198 -18.47 36.75 -7.54
N PRO A 199 -18.38 36.70 -6.21
CA PRO A 199 -17.97 35.49 -5.49
C PRO A 199 -19.14 34.79 -4.78
N ARG A 200 -19.01 33.47 -4.54
CA ARG A 200 -19.76 32.79 -3.47
C ARG A 200 -18.80 32.18 -2.45
N ARG A 201 -18.80 32.83 -1.29
CA ARG A 201 -18.40 32.28 0.01
C ARG A 201 -19.21 31.02 0.28
N LEU A 202 -18.56 29.95 0.72
CA LEU A 202 -19.19 28.97 1.59
C LEU A 202 -18.36 28.82 2.85
N SER A 203 -19.09 28.93 3.95
CA SER A 203 -18.67 29.15 5.32
C SER A 203 -17.86 28.00 5.90
N ALA A 204 -16.83 28.37 6.65
CA ALA A 204 -16.23 27.55 7.69
C ALA A 204 -17.14 27.56 8.92
N THR A 205 -17.48 26.37 9.44
CA THR A 205 -18.07 26.23 10.77
C THR A 205 -16.95 25.85 11.74
N LEU A 206 -16.61 26.82 12.60
CA LEU A 206 -15.86 26.62 13.83
C LEU A 206 -16.76 25.93 14.85
N LEU A 207 -16.23 24.92 15.55
CA LEU A 207 -16.68 24.56 16.89
C LEU A 207 -15.45 24.55 17.80
N SER A 208 -15.39 25.57 18.65
CA SER A 208 -14.68 25.63 19.93
C SER A 208 -15.03 24.37 20.75
N GLY A 209 -14.11 23.72 21.46
CA GLY A 209 -13.32 24.26 22.56
C GLY A 209 -14.02 23.90 23.88
N HIS A 210 -13.44 22.95 24.63
CA HIS A 210 -13.61 22.83 26.08
C HIS A 210 -12.32 22.24 26.66
N SER A 211 -11.60 23.06 27.43
CA SER A 211 -10.61 22.65 28.42
C SER A 211 -11.32 22.38 29.74
N CYS A 212 -10.93 21.28 30.40
CA CYS A 212 -10.63 21.20 31.82
C CYS A 212 -9.42 20.26 31.94
#